data_AF-A0A942H2X3-F1
#
_entry.id   AF-A0A942H2X3-F1
#
_cell.length_a   1.000
_cell.length_b   1.000
_cell.length_c   1.000
_cell.angle_alpha   90.00
_cell.angle_beta   90.00
_cell.angle_gamma   90.00
#
_symmetry.space_group_name_H-M   'P 1'
#
loop_
_entity.id
_entity.type
_entity.pdbx_description
1 polymer ?
#
loop_
_entity_poly.entity_id
_entity_poly.type
_entity_poly.pdbx_seq_one_letter_code
_entity_poly.pdbx_strand_id
1 'polypeptide(L)'
;MQTENEEEKPGEQAPAVETKNEDAFRASIDELKAEVGELRKALAARPPAKVADIDAAAGRREEPRLTKEALAKMTQAEIARLDWNEVRRVLSAG
;
A
#
# COMPACT_ATOMS: atom_id res chain seq x y z
N MET A 1 5.12 -39.58 -70.98
CA MET A 1 3.78 -40.18 -70.89
C MET A 1 3.67 -40.75 -69.48
N GLN A 2 3.01 -40.03 -68.57
CA GLN A 2 1.62 -40.27 -68.09
C GLN A 2 1.57 -41.45 -67.10
N THR A 3 1.54 -41.19 -65.78
CA THR A 3 0.36 -41.03 -64.86
C THR A 3 -0.40 -42.36 -64.69
N GLU A 4 -0.63 -42.85 -63.47
CA GLU A 4 -1.86 -42.65 -62.66
C GLU A 4 -1.67 -43.40 -61.30
N ASN A 5 -1.92 -42.76 -60.15
CA ASN A 5 -3.08 -42.89 -59.23
C ASN A 5 -3.16 -44.23 -58.46
N GLU A 6 -3.56 -44.39 -57.19
CA GLU A 6 -4.29 -43.67 -56.13
C GLU A 6 -3.82 -44.36 -54.81
N GLU A 7 -3.94 -43.87 -53.57
CA GLU A 7 -5.17 -43.43 -52.89
C GLU A 7 -4.79 -42.78 -51.55
N GLU A 8 -5.46 -41.67 -51.24
CA GLU A 8 -5.45 -40.98 -49.95
C GLU A 8 -5.93 -41.85 -48.78
N LYS A 9 -5.34 -41.62 -47.59
CA LYS A 9 -6.10 -41.18 -46.41
C LYS A 9 -5.18 -40.78 -45.26
N PRO A 10 -5.04 -39.47 -44.93
CA PRO A 10 -4.66 -39.03 -43.61
C PRO A 10 -5.94 -38.65 -42.86
N GLY A 11 -6.61 -39.66 -42.27
CA GLY A 11 -7.79 -39.44 -41.45
C GLY A 11 -7.50 -39.90 -40.03
N GLU A 12 -7.76 -39.00 -39.08
CA GLU A 12 -8.01 -39.31 -37.66
C GLU A 12 -6.83 -39.25 -36.70
N GLN A 13 -6.36 -38.02 -36.41
CA GLN A 13 -5.66 -37.72 -35.14
C GLN A 13 -5.64 -36.21 -34.84
N ALA A 14 -6.80 -35.59 -34.58
CA ALA A 14 -6.87 -34.25 -33.96
C ALA A 14 -8.30 -33.92 -33.48
N PRO A 15 -8.72 -34.35 -32.28
CA PRO A 15 -9.52 -33.40 -31.47
C PRO A 15 -9.32 -33.48 -29.94
N ALA A 16 -8.58 -34.46 -29.42
CA ALA A 16 -8.61 -34.77 -27.99
C ALA A 16 -7.69 -33.91 -27.10
N VAL A 17 -6.72 -33.19 -27.71
CA VAL A 17 -5.73 -32.40 -26.96
C VAL A 17 -6.15 -30.94 -26.82
N GLU A 18 -6.77 -30.35 -27.85
CA GLU A 18 -7.23 -28.96 -27.82
C GLU A 18 -8.41 -28.77 -26.85
N THR A 19 -9.36 -29.70 -26.81
CA THR A 19 -10.53 -29.64 -25.92
C THR A 19 -10.15 -29.70 -24.44
N LYS A 20 -9.17 -30.53 -24.07
CA LYS A 20 -8.65 -30.59 -22.69
C LYS A 20 -8.03 -29.28 -22.22
N ASN A 21 -7.36 -28.56 -23.11
CA ASN A 21 -6.74 -27.27 -22.79
C ASN A 21 -7.80 -26.17 -22.61
N GLU A 22 -8.86 -26.19 -23.41
CA GLU A 22 -9.99 -25.26 -23.27
C GLU A 22 -10.78 -25.49 -21.98
N ASP A 23 -11.04 -26.74 -21.62
CA ASP A 23 -11.75 -27.08 -20.39
C ASP A 23 -10.92 -26.74 -19.15
N ALA A 24 -9.61 -26.99 -19.17
CA ALA A 24 -8.70 -26.58 -18.10
C ALA A 24 -8.64 -25.05 -17.97
N PHE A 25 -8.59 -24.32 -19.10
CA PHE A 25 -8.60 -22.86 -19.09
C PHE A 25 -9.92 -22.30 -18.54
N ARG A 26 -11.06 -22.89 -18.91
CA ARG A 26 -12.38 -22.51 -18.36
C ARG A 26 -12.45 -22.74 -16.86
N ALA A 27 -11.92 -23.87 -16.37
CA ALA A 27 -11.83 -24.15 -14.94
C ALA A 27 -11.01 -23.08 -14.20
N SER A 28 -9.86 -22.67 -14.75
CA SER A 28 -9.05 -21.59 -14.18
C SER A 28 -9.77 -20.24 -14.17
N ILE A 29 -10.56 -19.93 -15.19
CA ILE A 29 -11.36 -18.70 -15.24
C ILE A 29 -12.46 -18.71 -14.18
N ASP A 30 -13.12 -19.85 -13.96
CA ASP A 30 -14.16 -19.95 -12.95
C ASP A 30 -13.62 -19.91 -11.51
N GLU A 31 -12.43 -20.49 -11.28
CA GLU A 31 -11.68 -20.34 -10.04
C GLU A 31 -11.32 -18.87 -9.77
N LEU A 32 -10.77 -18.17 -10.76
CA LEU A 32 -10.44 -16.75 -10.62
C LEU A 32 -11.67 -15.88 -10.33
N LYS A 33 -12.82 -16.17 -10.96
CA LYS A 33 -14.08 -15.46 -10.66
C LYS A 33 -14.52 -15.68 -9.22
N ALA A 34 -14.35 -16.90 -8.69
CA ALA A 34 -14.68 -17.21 -7.31
C ALA A 34 -13.79 -16.43 -6.33
N GLU A 35 -12.47 -16.41 -6.56
CA GLU A 35 -11.52 -15.64 -5.75
C GLU A 35 -11.81 -14.14 -5.76
N VAL A 36 -12.09 -13.57 -6.94
CA VAL A 36 -12.48 -12.15 -7.08
C VAL A 36 -13.78 -11.88 -6.33
N GLY A 37 -14.73 -12.82 -6.34
CA GLY A 37 -15.96 -12.74 -5.56
C GLY A 37 -15.68 -12.64 -4.06
N GLU A 38 -14.81 -13.49 -3.53
CA GLU A 38 -14.42 -13.49 -2.11
C GLU A 38 -13.64 -12.21 -1.73
N LEU A 39 -12.72 -11.74 -2.58
CA LEU A 39 -12.02 -10.48 -2.37
C LEU A 39 -12.96 -9.29 -2.31
N ARG A 40 -13.98 -9.25 -3.19
CA ARG A 40 -15.00 -8.19 -3.17
C ARG A 40 -15.84 -8.24 -1.90
N LYS A 41 -16.24 -9.43 -1.44
CA LYS A 41 -16.95 -9.58 -0.15
C LYS A 41 -16.09 -9.12 1.01
N ALA A 42 -14.82 -9.52 1.06
CA ALA A 42 -13.88 -9.10 2.10
C ALA A 42 -13.67 -7.58 2.11
N LEU A 43 -13.58 -6.96 0.93
CA LEU A 43 -13.46 -5.50 0.82
C LEU A 43 -14.75 -4.78 1.26
N ALA A 44 -15.92 -5.31 0.89
CA ALA A 44 -17.20 -4.73 1.30
C ALA A 44 -17.48 -4.89 2.80
N ALA A 45 -17.01 -5.99 3.41
CA ALA A 45 -17.11 -6.24 4.85
C ALA A 45 -16.07 -5.46 5.66
N ARG A 46 -15.05 -4.88 5.00
CA ARG A 46 -14.02 -4.10 5.68
C ARG A 46 -14.67 -2.83 6.23
N PRO A 47 -14.62 -2.59 7.56
CA PRO A 47 -15.09 -1.32 8.10
C PRO A 47 -14.31 -0.19 7.44
N PRO A 48 -14.93 0.97 7.16
CA PRO A 48 -14.21 2.11 6.62
C PRO A 48 -13.01 2.35 7.54
N ALA A 49 -11.81 2.31 6.97
CA ALA A 49 -10.64 2.71 7.69
C ALA A 49 -10.96 4.12 8.20
N LYS A 50 -10.96 4.31 9.53
CA LYS A 50 -10.99 5.65 10.09
C LYS A 50 -9.81 6.36 9.46
N VAL A 51 -10.08 7.21 8.49
CA VAL A 51 -9.11 8.20 8.03
C VAL A 51 -8.91 9.04 9.27
N ALA A 52 -7.87 8.71 10.03
CA ALA A 52 -7.40 9.61 11.05
C ALA A 52 -7.01 10.85 10.28
N ASP A 53 -7.73 11.95 10.49
CA ASP A 53 -7.43 13.24 9.88
C ASP A 53 -5.98 13.59 10.25
N ILE A 54 -5.05 13.29 9.34
CA ILE A 54 -3.62 13.57 9.51
C ILE A 54 -3.44 15.09 9.67
N ASP A 55 -4.36 15.89 9.11
CA ASP A 55 -4.44 17.33 9.28
C ASP A 55 -4.81 17.80 10.70
N ALA A 56 -5.44 16.96 11.55
CA ALA A 56 -5.77 17.36 12.91
C ALA A 56 -4.54 17.49 13.84
N ALA A 57 -3.38 17.00 13.39
CA ALA A 57 -2.10 17.07 14.10
C ALA A 57 -0.99 17.81 13.32
N ALA A 58 -1.18 18.12 12.04
CA ALA A 58 -0.25 18.90 11.22
C ALA A 58 -0.26 20.38 11.65
N GLY A 59 0.45 20.71 12.73
CA GLY A 59 0.56 22.08 13.24
C GLY A 59 0.57 22.18 14.76
N ARG A 60 0.21 21.12 15.49
CA ARG A 60 0.41 21.02 16.94
C ARG A 60 1.75 20.35 17.26
N ARG A 61 2.82 20.80 16.63
CA ARG A 61 4.11 20.80 17.31
C ARG A 61 4.08 22.03 18.20
N GLU A 62 3.74 21.85 19.47
CA GLU A 62 4.28 22.75 20.47
C GLU A 62 5.79 22.68 20.30
N GLU A 63 6.36 23.65 19.59
CA GLU A 63 7.80 23.89 19.69
C GLU A 63 8.12 23.95 21.18
N PRO A 64 9.14 23.21 21.65
CA PRO A 64 9.51 23.27 23.06
C PRO A 64 9.95 24.70 23.37
N ARG A 65 9.00 25.52 23.84
CA ARG A 65 9.26 26.88 24.30
C ARG A 65 10.15 26.77 25.52
N LEU A 66 11.17 27.63 25.58
CA LEU A 66 12.03 27.70 26.73
C LEU A 66 11.17 28.03 27.97
N THR A 67 11.18 27.15 28.97
CA THR A 67 10.46 27.37 30.22
C THR A 67 11.44 27.77 31.32
N LYS A 68 10.95 28.42 32.38
CA LYS A 68 11.78 28.77 33.56
C LYS A 68 12.41 27.52 34.18
N GLU A 69 11.67 26.43 34.24
CA GLU A 69 12.12 25.14 34.76
C GLU A 69 13.22 24.52 33.91
N ALA A 70 13.14 24.67 32.59
CA ALA A 70 14.20 24.24 31.68
C ALA A 70 15.46 25.09 31.87
N LEU A 71 15.32 26.43 31.96
CA LEU A 71 16.45 27.33 32.24
C LEU A 71 17.14 27.03 33.57
N ALA A 72 16.38 26.74 34.63
CA ALA A 72 16.93 26.43 35.95
C ALA A 72 17.71 25.11 36.00
N LYS A 73 17.42 24.17 35.09
CA LYS A 73 18.09 22.88 34.99
C LYS A 73 19.28 22.90 34.03
N MET A 74 19.44 23.97 33.24
CA MET A 74 20.53 24.13 32.28
C MET A 74 21.79 24.68 32.94
N THR A 75 22.94 24.25 32.42
CA THR A 75 24.24 24.80 32.79
C THR A 75 24.48 26.16 32.13
N GLN A 76 25.40 26.94 32.69
CA GLN A 76 25.78 28.24 32.11
C GLN A 76 26.26 28.13 30.66
N ALA A 77 26.95 27.05 30.31
CA ALA A 77 27.43 26.79 28.95
C ALA A 77 26.30 26.48 27.96
N GLU A 78 25.20 25.90 28.44
CA GLU A 78 24.01 25.62 27.62
C GLU A 78 23.17 26.88 27.43
N ILE A 79 23.00 27.69 28.48
CA ILE A 79 22.31 28.99 28.40
C ILE A 79 23.02 29.93 27.42
N ALA A 80 24.36 29.92 27.40
CA ALA A 80 25.15 30.73 26.47
C ALA A 80 24.94 30.40 24.98
N ARG A 81 24.36 29.23 24.67
CA ARG A 81 24.04 28.81 23.30
C ARG A 81 22.60 29.13 22.88
N LEU A 82 21.77 29.64 23.80
CA LEU A 82 20.38 30.02 23.54
C LEU A 82 20.26 31.47 23.06
N ASP A 83 19.11 31.79 22.46
CA ASP A 83 18.76 33.18 22.13
C ASP A 83 18.55 33.99 23.42
N TRP A 84 19.34 35.04 23.60
CA TRP A 84 19.29 35.89 24.78
C TRP A 84 17.96 36.64 24.93
N ASN A 85 17.26 36.95 23.83
CA ASN A 85 15.93 37.55 23.88
C ASN A 85 14.90 36.60 24.48
N GLU A 86 15.01 35.31 24.12
CA GLU A 86 14.15 34.26 24.64
C GLU A 86 14.43 33.99 26.12
N VAL A 87 15.71 33.91 26.51
CA VAL A 87 16.12 33.79 27.93
C VAL A 87 15.59 34.95 28.75
N ARG A 88 15.75 36.19 28.26
CA ARG A 88 15.26 37.39 28.94
C ARG A 88 13.73 37.41 29.05
N ARG A 89 13.01 36.99 28.01
CA ARG A 89 11.54 36.88 28.04
C ARG A 89 11.09 35.94 29.15
N VAL A 90 11.73 34.77 29.24
CA VAL A 90 11.39 33.76 30.26
C VAL A 90 11.71 34.24 31.67
N LEU A 91 12.83 34.94 31.87
CA LEU A 91 13.20 35.52 33.16
C LEU A 91 12.31 36.71 33.58
N SER A 92 11.83 37.51 32.61
CA SER A 92 11.02 38.72 32.88
C SER A 92 9.53 38.44 33.06
N ALA A 93 9.05 37.27 32.63
CA ALA A 93 7.65 36.86 32.77
C ALA A 93 7.32 36.35 34.20
N GLY A 94 7.97 36.89 35.23
CA GLY A 94 7.80 36.52 36.65
C GLY A 94 7.92 37.73 37.54
#